data_AF-A0A507FEW8-F1
#
_entry.id   AF-A0A507FEW8-F1
#
_cell.length_a   1.000
_cell.length_b   1.000
_cell.length_c   1.000
_cell.angle_alpha   90.00
_cell.angle_beta   90.00
_cell.angle_gamma   90.00
#
_symmetry.space_group_name_H-M   'P 1'
#
loop_
_entity.id
_entity.type
_entity.pdbx_description
1 polymer ?
#
loop_
_entity_poly.entity_id
_entity_poly.type
_entity_poly.pdbx_seq_one_letter_code
_entity_poly.pdbx_strand_id
1 'polypeptide(L)'
;MAQSSATATTTVSAEAVLIKPAIQPPSTSKTSPQPTCATPATRVAILFGVGFLLSILIDSLQQESGVSQPGNHHPHSKTHSQMLQLLNQHHNQHQHRSTSNSQQQQMQQALQPLQRLLDGLKFLHIFHTASWLPFSFGFAGVLMGFLYPRLDLHMCSRPPRWNREISTILRLVGIVMGVNLAVSKLHWVSSMQASFAIYLLSIGLWVLFDGTSHGFLLSCGFAGVGTGFGIVLVQLGVYTFASPDFFGVVSWFPGILFLSSVCFGSIGRGLASSDPQYRRRLVGITHEDTEADAAYIAKKITTLRLWPDSEGKPWKLNVNDAGLEVLSVSQFTLFAITSKGAKPDFHLAMKGNDSLPFYQSFLGRLRTLMDNERVQDGQFGAMMDVGLINDGPVTLIVDSKEK
;
A
#
# COMPACT_ATOMS: atom_id res chain seq x y z
N MET A 1 56.06 34.52 -14.28
CA MET A 1 54.92 35.22 -13.64
C MET A 1 54.00 35.69 -14.75
N ALA A 2 52.97 34.91 -15.06
CA ALA A 2 51.93 35.28 -16.03
C ALA A 2 50.59 35.22 -15.30
N GLN A 3 49.93 36.36 -15.23
CA GLN A 3 48.55 36.51 -14.76
C GLN A 3 47.62 35.83 -15.78
N SER A 4 46.72 34.97 -15.30
CA SER A 4 45.57 34.48 -16.08
C SER A 4 44.31 34.81 -15.31
N SER A 5 43.50 35.68 -15.93
CA SER A 5 42.17 36.12 -15.52
C SER A 5 41.22 34.95 -15.25
N ALA A 6 40.61 34.95 -14.07
CA ALA A 6 39.53 34.02 -13.71
C ALA A 6 38.21 34.53 -14.30
N THR A 7 37.78 33.91 -15.39
CA THR A 7 36.50 34.15 -16.06
C THR A 7 35.38 33.54 -15.21
N ALA A 8 34.54 34.40 -14.60
CA ALA A 8 33.32 33.98 -13.92
C ALA A 8 32.37 33.36 -14.95
N THR A 9 32.10 32.06 -14.80
CA THR A 9 31.27 31.28 -15.72
C THR A 9 29.83 31.30 -15.18
N THR A 10 28.95 32.04 -15.87
CA THR A 10 27.53 32.17 -15.56
C THR A 10 26.77 30.98 -16.17
N THR A 11 26.18 30.13 -15.33
CA THR A 11 25.63 28.81 -15.70
C THR A 11 24.11 28.82 -15.92
N VAL A 12 23.62 27.91 -16.77
CA VAL A 12 22.20 27.56 -16.88
C VAL A 12 22.00 26.12 -16.39
N SER A 13 20.85 25.82 -15.80
CA SER A 13 20.59 24.47 -15.30
C SER A 13 19.11 24.15 -15.34
N ALA A 14 18.71 23.40 -16.35
CA ALA A 14 17.51 22.59 -16.26
C ALA A 14 17.94 21.21 -15.74
N GLU A 15 17.63 20.93 -14.47
CA GLU A 15 17.82 19.60 -13.90
C GLU A 15 16.68 18.68 -14.37
N ALA A 16 16.71 18.31 -15.64
CA ALA A 16 15.84 17.27 -16.18
C ALA A 16 16.28 15.92 -15.61
N VAL A 17 15.85 15.61 -14.38
CA VAL A 17 16.04 14.30 -13.76
C VAL A 17 15.28 13.26 -14.59
N LEU A 18 16.01 12.57 -15.45
CA LEU A 18 15.47 11.70 -16.49
C LEU A 18 16.07 10.32 -16.24
N ILE A 19 15.30 9.50 -15.54
CA ILE A 19 15.80 8.29 -14.89
C ILE A 19 15.58 7.07 -15.77
N LYS A 20 16.54 6.14 -15.81
CA LYS A 20 16.61 4.91 -16.63
C LYS A 20 16.31 3.65 -15.78
N PRO A 21 15.48 2.70 -16.23
CA PRO A 21 15.25 1.45 -15.51
C PRO A 21 16.49 0.55 -15.52
N ALA A 22 16.74 -0.14 -14.42
CA ALA A 22 17.86 -1.05 -14.24
C ALA A 22 17.78 -2.29 -15.16
N ILE A 23 18.91 -2.63 -15.77
CA ILE A 23 19.18 -3.93 -16.39
C ILE A 23 19.58 -4.88 -15.25
N GLN A 24 18.86 -5.98 -15.06
CA GLN A 24 19.32 -7.08 -14.21
C GLN A 24 20.47 -7.82 -14.91
N PRO A 25 21.64 -8.02 -14.28
CA PRO A 25 22.60 -9.03 -14.72
C PRO A 25 22.08 -10.44 -14.36
N PRO A 26 22.56 -11.49 -15.05
CA PRO A 26 22.10 -12.86 -14.79
C PRO A 26 22.51 -13.28 -13.37
N SER A 27 21.58 -13.97 -12.72
CA SER A 27 21.63 -14.46 -11.34
C SER A 27 23.01 -14.97 -10.90
N THR A 28 23.52 -14.46 -9.77
CA THR A 28 24.03 -15.28 -8.66
C THR A 28 24.28 -14.42 -7.42
N SER A 29 24.02 -15.01 -6.25
CA SER A 29 24.36 -14.59 -4.89
C SER A 29 23.35 -13.72 -4.11
N LYS A 30 23.13 -14.19 -2.88
CA LYS A 30 22.14 -13.75 -1.88
C LYS A 30 22.49 -12.37 -1.32
N THR A 31 21.56 -11.42 -1.33
CA THR A 31 21.47 -10.33 -0.33
C THR A 31 20.13 -9.58 -0.45
N SER A 32 19.47 -9.41 0.70
CA SER A 32 18.30 -8.58 1.09
C SER A 32 17.21 -8.17 0.05
N PRO A 33 15.91 -8.22 0.42
CA PRO A 33 14.83 -7.78 -0.47
C PRO A 33 14.82 -6.25 -0.56
N GLN A 34 15.43 -5.72 -1.61
CA GLN A 34 15.17 -4.36 -2.09
C GLN A 34 13.73 -4.29 -2.63
N PRO A 35 12.98 -3.19 -2.43
CA PRO A 35 11.59 -3.07 -2.84
C PRO A 35 11.51 -3.00 -4.37
N THR A 36 11.38 -4.16 -5.00
CA THR A 36 11.10 -4.26 -6.43
C THR A 36 9.81 -3.52 -6.75
N CYS A 37 9.89 -2.62 -7.72
CA CYS A 37 8.78 -1.97 -8.38
C CYS A 37 7.64 -2.99 -8.64
N ALA A 38 6.50 -2.84 -7.98
CA ALA A 38 5.47 -3.88 -7.98
C ALA A 38 4.69 -3.84 -9.29
N THR A 39 4.96 -4.80 -10.18
CA THR A 39 4.14 -5.03 -11.38
C THR A 39 2.66 -5.21 -10.99
N PRO A 40 1.69 -4.97 -11.89
CA PRO A 40 0.26 -5.21 -11.59
C PRO A 40 0.01 -6.61 -11.01
N ALA A 41 0.72 -7.63 -11.50
CA ALA A 41 0.67 -8.98 -10.97
C ALA A 41 1.21 -9.08 -9.54
N THR A 42 2.33 -8.41 -9.23
CA THR A 42 2.87 -8.33 -7.86
C THR A 42 1.91 -7.62 -6.91
N ARG A 43 1.21 -6.58 -7.37
CA ARG A 43 0.22 -5.84 -6.55
C ARG A 43 -0.98 -6.72 -6.21
N VAL A 44 -1.48 -7.48 -7.18
CA VAL A 44 -2.51 -8.50 -6.95
C VAL A 44 -2.01 -9.54 -5.94
N ALA A 45 -0.81 -10.07 -6.11
CA ALA A 45 -0.25 -11.08 -5.22
C ALA A 45 -0.09 -10.57 -3.78
N ILE A 46 0.39 -9.33 -3.59
CA ILE A 46 0.53 -8.71 -2.27
C ILE A 46 -0.83 -8.49 -1.62
N LEU A 47 -1.77 -7.84 -2.32
CA LEU A 47 -3.10 -7.55 -1.79
C LEU A 47 -3.87 -8.83 -1.44
N PHE A 48 -3.79 -9.83 -2.33
CA PHE A 48 -4.37 -11.14 -2.09
C PHE A 48 -3.73 -11.83 -0.89
N GLY A 49 -2.40 -11.88 -0.82
CA GLY A 49 -1.66 -12.51 0.26
C GLY A 49 -1.91 -11.86 1.62
N VAL A 50 -1.94 -10.53 1.70
CA VAL A 50 -2.29 -9.80 2.92
C VAL A 50 -3.72 -10.13 3.35
N GLY A 51 -4.69 -10.09 2.43
CA GLY A 51 -6.09 -10.41 2.76
C GLY A 51 -6.30 -11.86 3.18
N PHE A 52 -5.64 -12.79 2.51
CA PHE A 52 -5.66 -14.21 2.83
C PHE A 52 -5.12 -14.48 4.24
N LEU A 53 -3.94 -13.95 4.57
CA LEU A 53 -3.33 -14.14 5.89
C LEU A 53 -4.11 -13.45 7.00
N LEU A 54 -4.58 -12.22 6.76
CA LEU A 54 -5.38 -11.48 7.74
C LEU A 54 -6.68 -12.23 8.07
N SER A 55 -7.34 -12.82 7.07
CA SER A 55 -8.55 -13.62 7.26
C SER A 55 -8.29 -14.85 8.12
N ILE A 56 -7.21 -15.60 7.85
CA ILE A 56 -6.85 -16.78 8.67
C ILE A 56 -6.60 -16.37 10.11
N LEU A 57 -5.84 -15.29 10.33
CA LEU A 57 -5.50 -14.82 11.66
C LEU A 57 -6.74 -14.35 12.43
N ILE A 58 -7.61 -13.55 11.81
CA ILE A 58 -8.83 -13.05 12.44
C ILE A 58 -9.79 -14.20 12.78
N ASP A 59 -10.04 -15.10 11.85
CA ASP A 59 -10.95 -16.24 12.06
C ASP A 59 -10.41 -17.17 13.17
N SER A 60 -9.09 -17.45 13.17
CA SER A 60 -8.46 -18.25 14.21
C SER A 60 -8.60 -17.61 15.60
N LEU A 61 -8.39 -16.29 15.70
CA LEU A 61 -8.53 -15.55 16.96
C LEU A 61 -9.98 -15.54 17.47
N GLN A 62 -10.94 -15.42 16.55
CA GLN A 62 -12.37 -15.41 16.89
C GLN A 62 -12.84 -16.79 17.35
N GLN A 63 -12.37 -17.88 16.72
CA GLN A 63 -12.69 -19.24 17.13
C GLN A 63 -12.06 -19.60 18.49
N GLU A 64 -10.80 -19.23 18.72
CA GLU A 64 -10.13 -19.46 20.00
C GLU A 64 -10.84 -18.73 21.15
N SER A 65 -11.37 -17.54 20.88
CA SER A 65 -12.12 -16.74 21.86
C SER A 65 -13.59 -17.14 21.96
N GLY A 66 -14.04 -18.13 21.16
CA GLY A 66 -15.43 -18.62 21.15
C GLY A 66 -16.45 -17.64 20.57
N VAL A 67 -16.01 -16.59 19.87
CA VAL A 67 -16.88 -15.54 19.29
C VAL A 67 -17.66 -16.07 18.10
N SER A 68 -17.01 -16.86 17.25
CA SER A 68 -17.59 -17.53 16.08
C SER A 68 -17.30 -19.02 16.11
N GLN A 69 -18.26 -19.83 15.64
CA GLN A 69 -18.07 -21.26 15.43
C GLN A 69 -18.60 -21.68 14.06
N PRO A 70 -17.91 -22.60 13.37
CA PRO A 70 -18.42 -23.17 12.13
C PRO A 70 -19.67 -24.03 12.38
N GLY A 71 -20.61 -23.96 11.47
CA GLY A 71 -21.91 -24.62 11.57
C GLY A 71 -21.84 -26.15 11.47
N ASN A 72 -22.70 -26.81 12.24
CA ASN A 72 -22.79 -28.27 12.40
C ASN A 72 -23.45 -29.02 11.21
N HIS A 73 -23.11 -28.69 9.97
CA HIS A 73 -23.58 -29.44 8.79
C HIS A 73 -22.51 -30.39 8.25
N HIS A 74 -22.16 -31.39 9.08
CA HIS A 74 -21.69 -32.69 8.60
C HIS A 74 -22.30 -33.80 9.47
N PRO A 75 -23.01 -34.80 8.88
CA PRO A 75 -23.67 -35.87 9.64
C PRO A 75 -22.70 -36.80 10.38
N HIS A 76 -21.38 -36.61 10.23
CA HIS A 76 -20.34 -37.36 10.94
C HIS A 76 -19.85 -36.73 12.26
N SER A 77 -20.19 -35.46 12.58
CA SER A 77 -19.66 -34.81 13.79
C SER A 77 -20.43 -35.17 15.07
N LYS A 78 -21.71 -35.54 14.96
CA LYS A 78 -22.52 -35.97 16.11
C LYS A 78 -22.00 -37.27 16.71
N THR A 79 -21.49 -38.18 15.89
CA THR A 79 -20.91 -39.45 16.34
C THR A 79 -19.60 -39.23 17.07
N HIS A 80 -18.76 -38.29 16.63
CA HIS A 80 -17.44 -38.07 17.24
C HIS A 80 -17.52 -37.28 18.55
N SER A 81 -18.44 -36.32 18.65
CA SER A 81 -18.67 -35.56 19.89
C SER A 81 -19.42 -36.38 20.95
N GLN A 82 -20.37 -37.23 20.57
CA GLN A 82 -20.99 -38.20 21.48
C GLN A 82 -20.03 -39.33 21.88
N MET A 83 -19.19 -39.82 20.95
CA MET A 83 -18.18 -40.84 21.26
C MET A 83 -17.04 -40.27 22.12
N LEU A 84 -16.65 -39.00 21.94
CA LEU A 84 -15.73 -38.31 22.85
C LEU A 84 -16.34 -38.03 24.22
N GLN A 85 -17.64 -37.71 24.32
CA GLN A 85 -18.31 -37.60 25.61
C GLN A 85 -18.43 -38.95 26.33
N LEU A 86 -18.71 -40.03 25.60
CA LEU A 86 -18.70 -41.40 26.13
C LEU A 86 -17.31 -41.86 26.53
N LEU A 87 -16.27 -41.57 25.74
CA LEU A 87 -14.87 -41.85 26.09
C LEU A 87 -14.41 -41.02 27.28
N ASN A 88 -14.83 -39.75 27.39
CA ASN A 88 -14.47 -38.89 28.51
C ASN A 88 -15.22 -39.27 29.79
N GLN A 89 -16.46 -39.75 29.69
CA GLN A 89 -17.17 -40.36 30.83
C GLN A 89 -16.53 -41.69 31.26
N HIS A 90 -16.12 -42.53 30.31
CA HIS A 90 -15.44 -43.80 30.60
C HIS A 90 -14.03 -43.57 31.18
N HIS A 91 -13.33 -42.53 30.73
CA HIS A 91 -12.02 -42.13 31.28
C HIS A 91 -12.14 -41.54 32.70
N ASN A 92 -13.17 -40.73 32.96
CA ASN A 92 -13.43 -40.17 34.29
C ASN A 92 -13.92 -41.24 35.29
N GLN A 93 -14.63 -42.28 34.84
CA GLN A 93 -14.99 -43.40 35.72
C GLN A 93 -13.80 -44.29 36.09
N HIS A 94 -12.79 -44.41 35.22
CA HIS A 94 -11.56 -45.14 35.56
C HIS A 94 -10.57 -44.31 36.41
N GLN A 95 -10.65 -42.98 36.41
CA GLN A 95 -9.79 -42.11 37.24
C GLN A 95 -10.10 -42.17 38.75
N HIS A 96 -11.26 -42.69 39.16
CA HIS A 96 -11.56 -42.88 40.59
C HIS A 96 -10.96 -44.15 41.20
N ARG A 97 -10.24 -44.98 40.44
CA ARG A 97 -9.51 -46.14 40.96
C ARG A 97 -8.00 -45.97 40.80
N SER A 98 -7.43 -45.29 41.82
CA SER A 98 -6.06 -45.47 42.32
C SER A 98 -4.92 -45.39 41.29
N THR A 99 -4.39 -44.19 41.08
CA THR A 99 -2.97 -43.96 40.70
C THR A 99 -2.50 -42.61 41.25
N SER A 100 -1.34 -42.60 41.91
CA SER A 100 -0.75 -41.44 42.58
C SER A 100 -0.43 -40.29 41.61
N ASN A 101 -0.63 -39.05 42.08
CA ASN A 101 -0.39 -37.78 41.36
C ASN A 101 0.98 -37.68 40.64
N SER A 102 1.97 -38.45 41.09
CA SER A 102 3.31 -38.54 40.48
C SER A 102 3.33 -39.22 39.11
N GLN A 103 2.50 -40.24 38.86
CA GLN A 103 2.44 -40.93 37.56
C GLN A 103 1.67 -40.12 36.50
N GLN A 104 0.64 -39.37 36.91
CA GLN A 104 -0.10 -38.49 36.00
C GLN A 104 0.79 -37.36 35.47
N GLN A 105 1.62 -36.73 36.31
CA GLN A 105 2.56 -35.69 35.86
C GLN A 105 3.62 -36.22 34.89
N GLN A 106 4.11 -37.44 35.10
CA GLN A 106 5.11 -38.06 34.24
C GLN A 106 4.55 -38.47 32.87
N MET A 107 3.31 -38.97 32.83
CA MET A 107 2.62 -39.31 31.57
C MET A 107 2.25 -38.05 30.77
N GLN A 108 1.91 -36.95 31.46
CA GLN A 108 1.57 -35.68 30.84
C GLN A 108 2.80 -34.96 30.25
N GLN A 109 3.98 -35.13 30.85
CA GLN A 109 5.26 -34.70 30.25
C GLN A 109 5.67 -35.55 29.03
N ALA A 110 5.37 -36.85 29.03
CA ALA A 110 5.68 -37.73 27.91
C ALA A 110 4.79 -37.51 26.67
N LEU A 111 3.54 -37.03 26.85
CA LEU A 111 2.60 -36.78 25.76
C LEU A 111 2.72 -35.38 25.12
N GLN A 112 3.40 -34.42 25.77
CA GLN A 112 3.61 -33.05 25.27
C GLN A 112 4.11 -32.96 23.80
N PRO A 113 5.10 -33.74 23.34
CA PRO A 113 5.55 -33.66 21.95
C PRO A 113 4.49 -34.18 20.96
N LEU A 114 3.71 -35.19 21.36
CA LEU A 114 2.62 -35.73 20.55
C LEU A 114 1.43 -34.77 20.50
N GLN A 115 1.18 -34.04 21.59
CA GLN A 115 0.18 -32.96 21.65
C GLN A 115 0.55 -31.78 20.75
N ARG A 116 1.84 -31.40 20.69
CA ARG A 116 2.32 -30.38 19.74
C ARG A 116 2.17 -30.83 18.28
N LEU A 117 2.40 -32.10 17.98
CA LEU A 117 2.14 -32.67 16.64
C LEU A 117 0.64 -32.69 16.32
N LEU A 118 -0.21 -33.01 17.30
CA LEU A 118 -1.67 -32.95 17.15
C LEU A 118 -2.17 -31.51 16.96
N ASP A 119 -1.56 -30.53 17.62
CA ASP A 119 -1.86 -29.10 17.42
C ASP A 119 -1.38 -28.62 16.04
N GLY A 120 -0.26 -29.15 15.54
CA GLY A 120 0.15 -28.98 14.13
C GLY A 120 -0.83 -29.63 13.13
N LEU A 121 -1.53 -30.70 13.53
CA LEU A 121 -2.62 -31.31 12.74
C LEU A 121 -3.94 -30.55 12.85
N LYS A 122 -4.21 -29.82 13.96
CA LYS A 122 -5.34 -28.89 14.03
C LYS A 122 -5.23 -27.75 13.04
N PHE A 123 -4.01 -27.29 12.73
CA PHE A 123 -3.76 -26.32 11.65
C PHE A 123 -4.33 -26.79 10.30
N LEU A 124 -4.27 -28.10 10.02
CA LEU A 124 -4.86 -28.69 8.81
C LEU A 124 -6.39 -28.83 8.90
N HIS A 125 -6.96 -28.95 10.10
CA HIS A 125 -8.42 -28.97 10.32
C HIS A 125 -9.07 -27.59 10.11
N ILE A 126 -8.35 -26.49 10.39
CA ILE A 126 -8.77 -25.11 10.08
C ILE A 126 -9.07 -24.94 8.58
N PHE A 127 -8.37 -25.67 7.71
CA PHE A 127 -8.63 -25.66 6.28
C PHE A 127 -9.90 -26.39 5.85
N HIS A 128 -10.56 -27.19 6.69
CA HIS A 128 -11.62 -28.10 6.22
C HIS A 128 -13.05 -27.56 6.41
N THR A 129 -13.28 -26.55 7.25
CA THR A 129 -14.65 -26.04 7.51
C THR A 129 -14.96 -24.71 6.82
N ALA A 130 -13.94 -23.95 6.40
CA ALA A 130 -14.10 -22.66 5.73
C ALA A 130 -12.94 -22.30 4.80
N SER A 131 -12.41 -23.26 4.04
CA SER A 131 -11.31 -23.03 3.08
C SER A 131 -11.57 -21.87 2.13
N TRP A 132 -12.84 -21.61 1.78
CA TRP A 132 -13.26 -20.54 0.87
C TRP A 132 -13.15 -19.13 1.47
N LEU A 133 -13.19 -18.99 2.81
CA LEU A 133 -13.25 -17.69 3.48
C LEU A 133 -11.97 -16.86 3.27
N PRO A 134 -10.75 -17.40 3.45
CA PRO A 134 -9.51 -16.69 3.12
C PRO A 134 -9.39 -16.25 1.67
N PHE A 135 -9.89 -17.05 0.71
CA PHE A 135 -9.90 -16.65 -0.70
C PHE A 135 -10.85 -15.48 -0.94
N SER A 136 -12.04 -15.50 -0.36
CA SER A 136 -13.01 -14.41 -0.46
C SER A 136 -12.42 -13.09 0.05
N PHE A 137 -11.76 -13.11 1.21
CA PHE A 137 -11.09 -11.93 1.76
C PHE A 137 -9.87 -11.50 0.94
N GLY A 138 -9.09 -12.44 0.40
CA GLY A 138 -7.99 -12.15 -0.53
C GLY A 138 -8.47 -11.43 -1.79
N PHE A 139 -9.54 -11.91 -2.44
CA PHE A 139 -10.13 -11.26 -3.61
C PHE A 139 -10.76 -9.90 -3.28
N ALA A 140 -11.45 -9.78 -2.14
CA ALA A 140 -11.96 -8.51 -1.65
C ALA A 140 -10.83 -7.49 -1.44
N GLY A 141 -9.71 -7.91 -0.84
CA GLY A 141 -8.54 -7.05 -0.66
C GLY A 141 -7.95 -6.55 -1.98
N VAL A 142 -7.88 -7.41 -3.00
CA VAL A 142 -7.47 -7.02 -4.36
C VAL A 142 -8.45 -6.01 -4.95
N LEU A 143 -9.76 -6.29 -4.91
CA LEU A 143 -10.78 -5.40 -5.46
C LEU A 143 -10.65 -4.00 -4.86
N MET A 144 -10.60 -3.92 -3.53
CA MET A 144 -10.55 -2.65 -2.80
C MET A 144 -9.23 -1.92 -3.01
N GLY A 145 -8.11 -2.64 -3.05
CA GLY A 145 -6.79 -2.06 -3.31
C GLY A 145 -6.61 -1.50 -4.72
N PHE A 146 -7.42 -1.92 -5.71
CA PHE A 146 -7.44 -1.33 -7.05
C PHE A 146 -8.51 -0.25 -7.22
N LEU A 147 -9.66 -0.39 -6.54
CA LEU A 147 -10.78 0.51 -6.69
C LEU A 147 -10.49 1.89 -6.07
N TYR A 148 -9.81 1.93 -4.93
CA TYR A 148 -9.41 3.15 -4.25
C TYR A 148 -8.53 4.07 -5.12
N PRO A 149 -7.37 3.62 -5.64
CA PRO A 149 -6.53 4.46 -6.50
C PRO A 149 -7.23 4.93 -7.78
N ARG A 150 -8.09 4.09 -8.38
CA ARG A 150 -8.84 4.48 -9.58
C ARG A 150 -9.85 5.58 -9.31
N LEU A 151 -10.53 5.54 -8.16
CA LEU A 151 -11.46 6.59 -7.77
C LEU A 151 -10.75 7.88 -7.38
N ASP A 152 -9.57 7.79 -6.75
CA ASP A 152 -8.73 8.97 -6.48
C ASP A 152 -8.41 9.72 -7.80
N LEU A 153 -8.08 8.97 -8.87
CA LEU A 153 -7.83 9.53 -10.20
C LEU A 153 -9.09 10.16 -10.81
N HIS A 154 -10.21 9.44 -10.78
CA HIS A 154 -11.45 9.91 -11.39
C HIS A 154 -12.04 11.15 -10.70
N MET A 155 -11.92 11.23 -9.37
CA MET A 155 -12.47 12.32 -8.56
C MET A 155 -11.43 13.41 -8.24
N CYS A 156 -10.25 13.39 -8.88
CA CYS A 156 -9.14 14.32 -8.67
C CYS A 156 -8.82 14.56 -7.17
N SER A 157 -8.97 13.52 -6.35
CA SER A 157 -8.83 13.62 -4.90
C SER A 157 -7.40 13.28 -4.50
N ARG A 158 -6.82 14.08 -3.59
CA ARG A 158 -5.45 13.88 -3.11
C ARG A 158 -5.48 13.19 -1.74
N PRO A 159 -5.20 11.88 -1.64
CA PRO A 159 -5.09 11.22 -0.35
C PRO A 159 -3.92 11.79 0.47
N PRO A 160 -3.98 11.73 1.81
CA PRO A 160 -2.95 12.27 2.69
C PRO A 160 -1.58 11.62 2.46
N ARG A 161 -0.52 12.43 2.59
CA ARG A 161 0.85 12.08 2.17
C ARG A 161 1.45 10.85 2.85
N TRP A 162 1.08 10.59 4.11
CA TRP A 162 1.59 9.46 4.89
C TRP A 162 1.08 8.09 4.42
N ASN A 163 0.05 8.02 3.57
CA ASN A 163 -0.44 6.75 2.98
C ASN A 163 0.56 6.09 2.02
N ARG A 164 1.68 6.73 1.73
CA ARG A 164 2.69 6.25 0.76
C ARG A 164 3.84 5.48 1.41
N GLU A 165 3.93 5.49 2.74
CA GLU A 165 4.99 4.78 3.45
C GLU A 165 4.59 3.33 3.81
N ILE A 166 5.51 2.38 3.62
CA ILE A 166 5.34 0.99 4.06
C ILE A 166 5.10 0.91 5.59
N SER A 167 5.63 1.87 6.34
CA SER A 167 5.41 2.03 7.78
C SER A 167 3.91 2.15 8.13
N THR A 168 3.16 2.91 7.33
CA THR A 168 1.71 3.14 7.49
C THR A 168 0.92 1.87 7.22
N ILE A 169 1.33 1.09 6.22
CA ILE A 169 0.72 -0.20 5.90
C ILE A 169 0.82 -1.16 7.09
N LEU A 170 2.01 -1.30 7.67
CA LEU A 170 2.22 -2.18 8.83
C LEU A 170 1.44 -1.71 10.06
N ARG A 171 1.36 -0.38 10.28
CA ARG A 171 0.53 0.20 11.36
C ARG A 171 -0.94 -0.13 11.16
N LEU A 172 -1.48 -0.01 9.94
CA LEU A 172 -2.87 -0.30 9.64
C LEU A 172 -3.22 -1.78 9.84
N VAL A 173 -2.37 -2.68 9.35
CA VAL A 173 -2.55 -4.13 9.57
C VAL A 173 -2.52 -4.45 11.07
N GLY A 174 -1.55 -3.87 11.80
CA GLY A 174 -1.47 -4.01 13.26
C GLY A 174 -2.68 -3.46 13.99
N ILE A 175 -3.22 -2.31 13.57
CA ILE A 175 -4.43 -1.72 14.14
C ILE A 175 -5.65 -2.61 13.86
N VAL A 176 -5.85 -3.10 12.64
CA VAL A 176 -6.96 -4.01 12.32
C VAL A 176 -6.90 -5.28 13.17
N MET A 177 -5.71 -5.85 13.33
CA MET A 177 -5.49 -6.99 14.21
C MET A 177 -5.74 -6.65 15.68
N GLY A 178 -5.28 -5.50 16.15
CA GLY A 178 -5.48 -5.01 17.52
C GLY A 178 -6.96 -4.76 17.84
N VAL A 179 -7.72 -4.22 16.89
CA VAL A 179 -9.17 -4.02 17.01
C VAL A 179 -9.89 -5.35 17.11
N ASN A 180 -9.54 -6.32 16.25
CA ASN A 180 -10.11 -7.67 16.34
C ASN A 180 -9.80 -8.34 17.68
N LEU A 181 -8.57 -8.21 18.17
CA LEU A 181 -8.16 -8.75 19.47
C LEU A 181 -8.91 -8.07 20.63
N ALA A 182 -9.08 -6.75 20.56
CA ALA A 182 -9.81 -5.98 21.56
C ALA A 182 -11.28 -6.44 21.63
N VAL A 183 -11.92 -6.65 20.49
CA VAL A 183 -13.30 -7.16 20.43
C VAL A 183 -13.40 -8.56 21.03
N SER A 184 -12.45 -9.45 20.72
CA SER A 184 -12.53 -10.85 21.13
C SER A 184 -12.13 -11.12 22.59
N LYS A 185 -11.20 -10.33 23.16
CA LYS A 185 -10.63 -10.57 24.49
C LYS A 185 -11.06 -9.57 25.56
N LEU A 186 -11.56 -8.38 25.21
CA LEU A 186 -12.05 -7.44 26.22
C LEU A 186 -13.42 -7.89 26.75
N HIS A 187 -13.61 -7.70 28.05
CA HIS A 187 -14.91 -7.91 28.69
C HIS A 187 -15.82 -6.71 28.41
N TRP A 188 -16.75 -6.88 27.48
CA TRP A 188 -17.77 -5.89 27.15
C TRP A 188 -19.02 -6.11 28.02
N VAL A 189 -19.60 -5.03 28.55
CA VAL A 189 -20.83 -5.11 29.37
C VAL A 189 -22.06 -5.37 28.48
N SER A 190 -22.02 -4.88 27.24
CA SER A 190 -23.08 -5.06 26.24
C SER A 190 -22.48 -5.07 24.83
N SER A 191 -23.08 -5.84 23.92
CA SER A 191 -22.72 -5.81 22.49
C SER A 191 -22.84 -4.41 21.90
N MET A 192 -23.81 -3.60 22.35
CA MET A 192 -23.98 -2.22 21.90
C MET A 192 -22.81 -1.31 22.30
N GLN A 193 -22.25 -1.52 23.50
CA GLN A 193 -21.08 -0.77 23.96
C GLN A 193 -19.86 -1.08 23.10
N ALA A 194 -19.64 -2.37 22.77
CA ALA A 194 -18.58 -2.79 21.86
C ALA A 194 -18.76 -2.14 20.49
N SER A 195 -19.96 -2.18 19.93
CA SER A 195 -20.27 -1.60 18.61
C SER A 195 -20.04 -0.10 18.55
N PHE A 196 -20.48 0.65 19.58
CA PHE A 196 -20.26 2.10 19.62
C PHE A 196 -18.76 2.43 19.68
N ALA A 197 -18.00 1.72 20.52
CA ALA A 197 -16.55 1.91 20.62
C ALA A 197 -15.84 1.63 19.28
N ILE A 198 -16.22 0.55 18.60
CA ILE A 198 -15.62 0.15 17.32
C ILE A 198 -16.00 1.11 16.20
N TYR A 199 -17.24 1.62 16.15
CA TYR A 199 -17.63 2.61 15.16
C TYR A 199 -16.92 3.94 15.36
N LEU A 200 -16.82 4.43 16.60
CA LEU A 200 -16.09 5.66 16.90
C LEU A 200 -14.61 5.53 16.51
N LEU A 201 -14.00 4.40 16.86
CA LEU A 201 -12.62 4.10 16.51
C LEU A 201 -12.43 4.01 14.99
N SER A 202 -13.35 3.34 14.28
CA SER A 202 -13.30 3.18 12.82
C SER A 202 -13.38 4.52 12.09
N ILE A 203 -14.25 5.43 12.57
CA ILE A 203 -14.37 6.79 12.03
C ILE A 203 -13.09 7.58 12.31
N GLY A 204 -12.56 7.52 13.54
CA GLY A 204 -11.31 8.20 13.90
C GLY A 204 -10.12 7.72 13.08
N LEU A 205 -10.02 6.41 12.83
CA LEU A 205 -9.00 5.82 11.97
C LEU A 205 -9.19 6.21 10.51
N TRP A 206 -10.42 6.30 10.01
CA TRP A 206 -10.67 6.83 8.68
C TRP A 206 -10.20 8.29 8.56
N VAL A 207 -10.51 9.16 9.53
CA VAL A 207 -10.03 10.55 9.51
C VAL A 207 -8.50 10.61 9.52
N LEU A 208 -7.85 9.76 10.32
CA LEU A 208 -6.39 9.77 10.48
C LEU A 208 -5.65 9.23 9.25
N PHE A 209 -6.15 8.15 8.65
CA PHE A 209 -5.43 7.42 7.61
C PHE A 209 -5.93 7.70 6.19
N ASP A 210 -7.19 8.06 5.99
CA ASP A 210 -7.77 8.26 4.66
C ASP A 210 -8.25 9.70 4.48
N GLY A 211 -9.20 10.13 5.30
CA GLY A 211 -9.77 11.47 5.28
C GLY A 211 -10.54 11.81 4.00
N THR A 212 -10.65 10.89 3.04
CA THR A 212 -11.34 11.14 1.77
C THR A 212 -12.81 10.74 1.81
N SER A 213 -13.69 11.58 1.24
CA SER A 213 -15.15 11.36 1.24
C SER A 213 -15.58 10.14 0.43
N HIS A 214 -14.93 9.89 -0.71
CA HIS A 214 -15.20 8.70 -1.52
C HIS A 214 -14.65 7.43 -0.87
N GLY A 215 -13.52 7.49 -0.17
CA GLY A 215 -13.02 6.38 0.65
C GLY A 215 -14.00 6.00 1.77
N PHE A 216 -14.63 7.00 2.40
CA PHE A 216 -15.70 6.76 3.39
C PHE A 216 -16.89 6.03 2.75
N LEU A 217 -17.43 6.58 1.66
CA LEU A 217 -18.60 6.03 0.98
C LEU A 217 -18.35 4.59 0.52
N LEU A 218 -17.15 4.34 -0.02
CA LEU A 218 -16.79 3.03 -0.53
C LEU A 218 -16.61 2.00 0.60
N SER A 219 -16.05 2.42 1.73
CA SER A 219 -15.96 1.58 2.93
C SER A 219 -17.32 1.28 3.54
N CYS A 220 -18.25 2.25 3.56
CA CYS A 220 -19.63 2.00 3.97
C CYS A 220 -20.32 0.98 3.05
N GLY A 221 -20.14 1.11 1.73
CA GLY A 221 -20.66 0.15 0.75
C GLY A 221 -20.09 -1.26 0.97
N PHE A 222 -18.78 -1.37 1.13
CA PHE A 222 -18.11 -2.64 1.42
C PHE A 222 -18.60 -3.28 2.73
N ALA A 223 -18.71 -2.49 3.80
CA ALA A 223 -19.22 -2.96 5.08
C ALA A 223 -20.67 -3.46 4.97
N GLY A 224 -21.53 -2.77 4.20
CA GLY A 224 -22.90 -3.19 3.94
C GLY A 224 -22.97 -4.53 3.19
N VAL A 225 -22.23 -4.66 2.09
CA VAL A 225 -22.19 -5.90 1.29
C VAL A 225 -21.63 -7.07 2.11
N GLY A 226 -20.53 -6.86 2.82
CA GLY A 226 -19.93 -7.90 3.66
C GLY A 226 -20.82 -8.33 4.83
N THR A 227 -21.55 -7.38 5.43
CA THR A 227 -22.53 -7.70 6.48
C THR A 227 -23.71 -8.49 5.93
N GLY A 228 -24.25 -8.10 4.77
CA GLY A 228 -25.30 -8.85 4.09
C GLY A 228 -24.87 -10.28 3.77
N PHE A 229 -23.65 -10.46 3.26
CA PHE A 229 -23.07 -11.78 3.03
C PHE A 229 -22.92 -12.58 4.33
N GLY A 230 -22.44 -11.96 5.41
CA GLY A 230 -22.38 -12.57 6.74
C GLY A 230 -23.73 -13.07 7.24
N ILE A 231 -24.79 -12.27 7.07
CA ILE A 231 -26.16 -12.65 7.42
C ILE A 231 -26.59 -13.88 6.63
N VAL A 232 -26.37 -13.90 5.31
CA VAL A 232 -26.71 -15.06 4.46
C VAL A 232 -26.01 -16.33 4.95
N LEU A 233 -24.73 -16.26 5.34
CA LEU A 233 -24.00 -17.43 5.85
C LEU A 233 -24.60 -17.96 7.16
N VAL A 234 -25.04 -17.07 8.05
CA VAL A 234 -25.70 -17.46 9.30
C VAL A 234 -27.05 -18.10 9.01
N GLN A 235 -27.83 -17.55 8.07
CA GLN A 235 -29.12 -18.12 7.66
C GLN A 235 -28.97 -19.50 6.99
N LEU A 236 -27.89 -19.72 6.24
CA LEU A 236 -27.53 -21.02 5.66
C LEU A 236 -26.98 -22.00 6.70
N GLY A 237 -26.81 -21.57 7.95
CA GLY A 237 -26.27 -22.40 9.03
C GLY A 237 -24.78 -22.74 8.86
N VAL A 238 -24.03 -21.96 8.07
CA VAL A 238 -22.58 -22.15 7.84
C VAL A 238 -21.76 -21.61 9.00
N TYR A 239 -22.25 -20.56 9.67
CA TYR A 239 -21.60 -19.92 10.81
C TYR A 239 -22.60 -19.58 11.90
N THR A 240 -22.15 -19.65 13.16
CA THR A 240 -22.92 -19.20 14.33
C THR A 240 -22.05 -18.32 15.21
N PHE A 241 -22.63 -17.23 15.72
CA PHE A 241 -21.99 -16.33 16.68
C PHE A 241 -22.50 -16.60 18.10
N ALA A 242 -21.63 -16.44 19.11
CA ALA A 242 -22.01 -16.70 20.51
C ALA A 242 -23.00 -15.68 21.08
N SER A 243 -22.91 -14.41 20.66
CA SER A 243 -23.80 -13.32 21.08
C SER A 243 -24.41 -12.62 19.85
N PRO A 244 -25.30 -13.30 19.09
CA PRO A 244 -25.89 -12.72 17.90
C PRO A 244 -26.83 -11.58 18.28
N ASP A 245 -26.74 -10.45 17.57
CA ASP A 245 -27.64 -9.32 17.77
C ASP A 245 -28.59 -9.19 16.57
N PHE A 246 -28.09 -8.62 15.46
CA PHE A 246 -28.90 -8.20 14.32
C PHE A 246 -28.84 -9.26 13.22
N PHE A 247 -29.98 -9.88 12.91
CA PHE A 247 -30.11 -10.94 11.89
C PHE A 247 -29.14 -12.12 12.06
N GLY A 248 -28.74 -12.42 13.30
CA GLY A 248 -27.82 -13.52 13.61
C GLY A 248 -26.33 -13.13 13.58
N VAL A 249 -25.99 -11.88 13.27
CA VAL A 249 -24.62 -11.35 13.25
C VAL A 249 -24.41 -10.37 14.41
N VAL A 250 -23.19 -10.32 14.93
CA VAL A 250 -22.77 -9.38 15.98
C VAL A 250 -22.77 -7.93 15.50
N SER A 251 -23.25 -7.00 16.33
CA SER A 251 -23.48 -5.60 15.93
C SER A 251 -22.21 -4.80 15.60
N TRP A 252 -21.02 -5.26 16.03
CA TRP A 252 -19.74 -4.60 15.77
C TRP A 252 -19.09 -5.05 14.44
N PHE A 253 -19.61 -6.12 13.82
CA PHE A 253 -19.06 -6.71 12.60
C PHE A 253 -18.91 -5.72 11.43
N PRO A 254 -19.89 -4.84 11.14
CA PRO A 254 -19.76 -3.87 10.05
C PRO A 254 -18.59 -2.90 10.27
N GLY A 255 -18.26 -2.57 11.52
CA GLY A 255 -17.17 -1.65 11.85
C GLY A 255 -15.80 -2.23 11.51
N ILE A 256 -15.61 -3.53 11.75
CA ILE A 256 -14.37 -4.24 11.37
C ILE A 256 -14.24 -4.34 9.85
N LEU A 257 -15.35 -4.60 9.14
CA LEU A 257 -15.35 -4.62 7.68
C LEU A 257 -15.04 -3.25 7.08
N PHE A 258 -15.61 -2.19 7.65
CA PHE A 258 -15.31 -0.81 7.27
C PHE A 258 -13.80 -0.52 7.41
N LEU A 259 -13.21 -0.86 8.56
CA LEU A 259 -11.80 -0.62 8.81
C LEU A 259 -10.89 -1.47 7.91
N SER A 260 -11.30 -2.72 7.63
CA SER A 260 -10.58 -3.61 6.70
C SER A 260 -10.54 -3.02 5.29
N SER A 261 -11.67 -2.45 4.82
CA SER A 261 -11.75 -1.72 3.55
C SER A 261 -10.78 -0.54 3.50
N VAL A 262 -10.78 0.31 4.53
CA VAL A 262 -9.84 1.46 4.64
C VAL A 262 -8.39 0.98 4.59
N CYS A 263 -8.07 -0.13 5.28
CA CYS A 263 -6.74 -0.73 5.27
C CYS A 263 -6.32 -1.16 3.86
N PHE A 264 -7.13 -1.96 3.16
CA PHE A 264 -6.81 -2.40 1.80
C PHE A 264 -6.76 -1.25 0.80
N GLY A 265 -7.62 -0.24 0.95
CA GLY A 265 -7.60 0.98 0.15
C GLY A 265 -6.30 1.76 0.32
N SER A 266 -5.84 1.96 1.55
CA SER A 266 -4.56 2.62 1.84
C SER A 266 -3.35 1.81 1.36
N ILE A 267 -3.37 0.47 1.50
CA ILE A 267 -2.34 -0.41 0.93
C ILE A 267 -2.32 -0.28 -0.60
N GLY A 268 -3.50 -0.29 -1.23
CA GLY A 268 -3.68 -0.11 -2.66
C GLY A 268 -3.07 1.19 -3.18
N ARG A 269 -3.31 2.29 -2.47
CA ARG A 269 -2.73 3.62 -2.75
C ARG A 269 -1.23 3.65 -2.56
N GLY A 270 -0.70 3.07 -1.48
CA GLY A 270 0.74 2.96 -1.26
C GLY A 270 1.42 2.21 -2.40
N LEU A 271 0.88 1.05 -2.79
CA LEU A 271 1.36 0.28 -3.94
C LEU A 271 1.17 1.02 -5.28
N ALA A 272 0.16 1.89 -5.40
CA ALA A 272 -0.06 2.71 -6.60
C ALA A 272 0.96 3.84 -6.72
N SER A 273 1.35 4.43 -5.60
CA SER A 273 2.36 5.48 -5.59
C SER A 273 3.77 4.98 -5.89
N SER A 274 3.99 3.66 -5.81
CA SER A 274 5.24 2.99 -6.22
C SER A 274 5.28 2.65 -7.71
N ASP A 275 4.25 3.02 -8.48
CA ASP A 275 4.16 2.79 -9.93
C ASP A 275 5.13 3.73 -10.68
N PRO A 276 5.98 3.22 -11.59
CA PRO A 276 7.02 3.99 -12.29
C PRO A 276 6.48 4.96 -13.35
N GLN A 277 5.16 5.10 -13.48
CA GLN A 277 4.52 5.91 -14.51
C GLN A 277 4.70 7.44 -14.32
N TYR A 278 5.11 7.91 -13.14
CA TYR A 278 5.35 9.34 -12.88
C TYR A 278 6.81 9.64 -12.56
N ARG A 279 7.67 9.64 -13.58
CA ARG A 279 9.04 10.16 -13.46
C ARG A 279 9.01 11.69 -13.58
N ARG A 280 9.29 12.35 -12.46
CA ARG A 280 9.17 13.80 -12.28
C ARG A 280 10.45 14.50 -12.72
N ARG A 281 10.32 15.64 -13.39
CA ARG A 281 11.44 16.47 -13.83
C ARG A 281 11.36 17.84 -13.16
N LEU A 282 12.52 18.38 -12.80
CA LEU A 282 12.63 19.75 -12.34
C LEU A 282 13.05 20.62 -13.54
N VAL A 283 12.50 21.82 -13.64
CA VAL A 283 12.83 22.77 -14.71
C VAL A 283 13.26 24.07 -14.05
N GLY A 284 14.51 24.47 -14.25
CA GLY A 284 15.04 25.78 -13.89
C GLY A 284 15.06 26.70 -15.10
N ILE A 285 14.67 27.96 -14.92
CA ILE A 285 14.70 29.04 -15.93
C ILE A 285 15.49 30.24 -15.38
N THR A 286 16.42 30.78 -16.16
CA THR A 286 17.26 31.97 -15.86
C THR A 286 16.80 33.21 -16.62
N HIS A 287 17.14 34.40 -16.12
CA HIS A 287 16.79 35.69 -16.74
C HIS A 287 17.38 35.93 -18.14
N GLU A 288 18.42 35.19 -18.53
CA GLU A 288 19.05 35.27 -19.84
C GLU A 288 18.45 34.29 -20.87
N ASP A 289 17.46 33.48 -20.47
CA ASP A 289 16.93 32.44 -21.35
C ASP A 289 16.10 33.03 -22.50
N THR A 290 16.35 32.49 -23.69
CA THR A 290 15.60 32.86 -24.90
C THR A 290 14.64 31.76 -25.33
N GLU A 291 13.67 32.11 -26.16
CA GLU A 291 12.74 31.13 -26.78
C GLU A 291 13.47 30.04 -27.58
N ALA A 292 14.67 30.34 -28.11
CA ALA A 292 15.51 29.34 -28.78
C ALA A 292 16.05 28.30 -27.80
N ASP A 293 16.33 28.69 -26.55
CA ASP A 293 16.82 27.80 -25.51
C ASP A 293 15.70 26.90 -24.99
N ALA A 294 14.50 27.44 -24.79
CA ALA A 294 13.32 26.65 -24.47
C ALA A 294 13.04 25.58 -25.55
N ALA A 295 13.15 25.96 -26.82
CA ALA A 295 13.01 25.02 -27.94
C ALA A 295 14.09 23.94 -27.96
N TYR A 296 15.35 24.31 -27.69
CA TYR A 296 16.47 23.37 -27.60
C TYR A 296 16.26 22.36 -26.46
N ILE A 297 15.93 22.82 -25.25
CA ILE A 297 15.73 21.95 -24.09
C ILE A 297 14.52 21.03 -24.31
N ALA A 298 13.39 21.54 -24.79
CA ALA A 298 12.21 20.71 -25.09
C ALA A 298 12.53 19.61 -26.11
N LYS A 299 13.30 19.93 -27.17
CA LYS A 299 13.76 18.95 -28.16
C LYS A 299 14.75 17.96 -27.55
N LYS A 300 15.71 18.41 -26.75
CA LYS A 300 16.71 17.54 -26.13
C LYS A 300 16.04 16.54 -25.19
N ILE A 301 15.13 17.01 -24.35
CA ILE A 301 14.32 16.20 -23.44
C ILE A 301 13.57 15.09 -24.17
N THR A 302 12.98 15.38 -25.34
CA THR A 302 12.17 14.43 -26.09
C THR A 302 12.99 13.44 -26.92
N THR A 303 14.23 13.80 -27.26
CA THR A 303 15.10 13.00 -28.14
C THR A 303 16.18 12.21 -27.40
N LEU A 304 16.50 12.56 -26.14
CA LEU A 304 17.47 11.85 -25.33
C LEU A 304 17.07 10.37 -25.15
N ARG A 305 17.95 9.48 -25.57
CA ARG A 305 17.77 8.02 -25.46
C ARG A 305 18.30 7.53 -24.12
N LEU A 306 17.43 7.50 -23.11
CA LEU A 306 17.84 7.09 -21.77
C LEU A 306 17.34 5.69 -21.38
N TRP A 307 16.37 5.16 -22.10
CA TRP A 307 15.69 3.91 -21.73
C TRP A 307 16.20 2.72 -22.55
N PRO A 308 16.16 1.49 -22.01
CA PRO A 308 16.51 0.30 -22.76
C PRO A 308 15.41 -0.08 -23.76
N ASP A 309 15.80 -0.80 -24.82
CA ASP A 309 14.84 -1.41 -25.75
C ASP A 309 14.23 -2.71 -25.20
N SER A 310 13.37 -3.36 -25.97
CA SER A 310 12.77 -4.67 -25.64
C SER A 310 13.78 -5.80 -25.48
N GLU A 311 15.02 -5.61 -25.96
CA GLU A 311 16.13 -6.56 -25.81
C GLU A 311 17.03 -6.22 -24.61
N GLY A 312 16.70 -5.18 -23.84
CA GLY A 312 17.44 -4.76 -22.65
C GLY A 312 18.71 -3.96 -22.95
N LYS A 313 18.95 -3.52 -24.19
CA LYS A 313 20.14 -2.73 -24.54
C LYS A 313 20.01 -1.32 -23.98
N PRO A 314 20.97 -0.83 -23.18
CA PRO A 314 20.87 0.48 -22.57
C PRO A 314 20.96 1.62 -23.62
N TRP A 315 20.37 2.77 -23.30
CA TRP A 315 20.49 4.03 -24.07
C TRP A 315 19.88 3.97 -25.49
N LYS A 316 18.70 3.36 -25.63
CA LYS A 316 18.07 3.11 -26.93
C LYS A 316 16.76 3.85 -27.15
N LEU A 317 15.84 3.80 -26.20
CA LEU A 317 14.53 4.44 -26.32
C LEU A 317 14.57 5.86 -25.77
N ASN A 318 13.86 6.77 -26.44
CA ASN A 318 13.55 8.11 -25.94
C ASN A 318 12.20 8.12 -25.18
N VAL A 319 11.77 9.29 -24.69
CA VAL A 319 10.55 9.41 -23.86
C VAL A 319 9.28 9.06 -24.64
N ASN A 320 9.26 9.33 -25.95
CA ASN A 320 8.15 9.02 -26.83
C ASN A 320 8.13 7.52 -27.17
N ASP A 321 9.27 6.95 -27.53
CA ASP A 321 9.39 5.52 -27.84
C ASP A 321 9.00 4.64 -26.64
N ALA A 322 9.29 5.12 -25.42
CA ALA A 322 8.96 4.43 -24.17
C ALA A 322 7.52 4.70 -23.67
N GLY A 323 6.75 5.55 -24.35
CA GLY A 323 5.37 5.89 -23.95
C GLY A 323 5.27 6.56 -22.59
N LEU A 324 6.30 7.32 -22.19
CA LEU A 324 6.38 7.91 -20.86
C LEU A 324 5.79 9.33 -20.82
N GLU A 325 5.39 9.73 -19.61
CA GLU A 325 4.90 11.06 -19.29
C GLU A 325 6.00 11.96 -18.71
N VAL A 326 5.74 13.26 -18.73
CA VAL A 326 6.64 14.31 -18.28
C VAL A 326 5.91 15.20 -17.30
N LEU A 327 6.33 15.22 -16.05
CA LEU A 327 5.94 16.28 -15.10
C LEU A 327 7.03 17.33 -15.06
N SER A 328 6.70 18.56 -15.44
CA SER A 328 7.58 19.72 -15.30
C SER A 328 7.21 20.50 -14.03
N VAL A 329 8.22 20.87 -13.24
CA VAL A 329 8.04 21.70 -12.03
C VAL A 329 9.03 22.85 -12.10
N SER A 330 8.53 24.09 -12.13
CA SER A 330 9.35 25.30 -12.08
C SER A 330 10.09 25.43 -10.74
N GLN A 331 11.43 25.47 -10.77
CA GLN A 331 12.25 25.51 -9.56
C GLN A 331 13.40 26.54 -9.68
N PHE A 332 13.18 27.74 -9.14
CA PHE A 332 14.17 28.82 -9.14
C PHE A 332 15.41 28.51 -8.30
N THR A 333 15.29 27.61 -7.31
CA THR A 333 16.39 27.28 -6.39
C THR A 333 17.52 26.51 -7.05
N LEU A 334 17.33 25.99 -8.27
CA LEU A 334 18.41 25.41 -9.06
C LEU A 334 19.51 26.44 -9.39
N PHE A 335 19.20 27.73 -9.32
CA PHE A 335 20.15 28.83 -9.51
C PHE A 335 20.75 29.36 -8.20
N ALA A 336 20.70 28.57 -7.12
CA ALA A 336 21.29 28.95 -5.85
C ALA A 336 22.81 29.12 -5.97
N ILE A 337 23.31 30.32 -5.65
CA ILE A 337 24.72 30.54 -5.37
C ILE A 337 24.92 30.41 -3.86
N THR A 338 25.71 29.42 -3.46
CA THR A 338 26.03 29.12 -2.06
C THR A 338 27.48 29.46 -1.69
N SER A 339 28.25 30.01 -2.62
CA SER A 339 29.68 30.27 -2.44
C SER A 339 30.00 31.49 -1.56
N LYS A 340 29.01 32.37 -1.30
CA LYS A 340 29.19 33.59 -0.49
C LYS A 340 28.23 33.62 0.70
N GLY A 341 28.73 33.29 1.88
CA GLY A 341 27.99 33.39 3.15
C GLY A 341 27.02 32.23 3.39
N ALA A 342 26.18 32.34 4.43
CA ALA A 342 25.25 31.29 4.85
C ALA A 342 23.88 31.35 4.17
N LYS A 343 23.57 32.44 3.45
CA LYS A 343 22.29 32.63 2.76
C LYS A 343 22.46 32.31 1.27
N PRO A 344 21.66 31.39 0.69
CA PRO A 344 21.67 31.16 -0.73
C PRO A 344 21.15 32.40 -1.47
N ASP A 345 21.86 32.79 -2.52
CA ASP A 345 21.47 33.88 -3.41
C ASP A 345 20.89 33.31 -4.71
N PHE A 346 19.79 33.88 -5.19
CA PHE A 346 19.04 33.40 -6.35
C PHE A 346 18.90 34.47 -7.43
N HIS A 347 19.72 35.52 -7.42
CA HIS A 347 19.63 36.63 -8.38
C HIS A 347 19.77 36.20 -9.85
N LEU A 348 20.35 35.02 -10.12
CA LEU A 348 20.46 34.47 -11.47
C LEU A 348 19.12 33.91 -12.00
N ALA A 349 18.17 33.57 -11.14
CA ALA A 349 16.88 33.06 -11.58
C ALA A 349 16.05 34.15 -12.28
N MET A 350 15.26 33.75 -13.29
CA MET A 350 14.32 34.68 -13.92
C MET A 350 13.27 35.19 -12.91
N LYS A 351 12.93 36.47 -12.97
CA LYS A 351 11.91 37.06 -12.09
C LYS A 351 10.52 36.47 -12.36
N GLY A 352 9.68 36.42 -11.33
CA GLY A 352 8.34 35.80 -11.38
C GLY A 352 7.46 36.27 -12.55
N ASN A 353 7.48 37.57 -12.87
CA ASN A 353 6.65 38.15 -13.93
C ASN A 353 7.01 37.64 -15.34
N ASP A 354 8.30 37.44 -15.62
CA ASP A 354 8.79 37.01 -16.93
C ASP A 354 8.87 35.48 -17.02
N SER A 355 9.08 34.81 -15.88
CA SER A 355 9.25 33.36 -15.82
C SER A 355 7.96 32.57 -16.02
N LEU A 356 6.81 33.08 -15.60
CA LEU A 356 5.52 32.41 -15.85
C LEU A 356 5.20 32.28 -17.35
N PRO A 357 5.19 33.37 -18.15
CA PRO A 357 4.91 33.25 -19.58
C PRO A 357 5.98 32.42 -20.31
N PHE A 358 7.25 32.55 -19.92
CA PHE A 358 8.33 31.73 -20.47
C PHE A 358 8.14 30.23 -20.18
N TYR A 359 7.79 29.89 -18.94
CA TYR A 359 7.51 28.51 -18.53
C TYR A 359 6.31 27.93 -19.25
N GLN A 360 5.23 28.71 -19.44
CA GLN A 360 4.07 28.28 -20.21
C GLN A 360 4.41 28.04 -21.69
N SER A 361 5.24 28.92 -22.29
CA SER A 361 5.76 28.74 -23.65
C SER A 361 6.56 27.43 -23.77
N PHE A 362 7.45 27.15 -22.81
CA PHE A 362 8.19 25.90 -22.74
C PHE A 362 7.28 24.66 -22.65
N LEU A 363 6.25 24.68 -21.80
CA LEU A 363 5.27 23.59 -21.70
C LEU A 363 4.51 23.39 -23.01
N GLY A 364 4.12 24.49 -23.68
CA GLY A 364 3.46 24.45 -24.98
C GLY A 364 4.32 23.76 -26.04
N ARG A 365 5.64 24.02 -26.04
CA ARG A 365 6.60 23.35 -26.91
C ARG A 365 6.72 21.86 -26.61
N LEU A 366 6.81 21.48 -25.33
CA LEU A 366 6.80 20.06 -24.93
C LEU A 366 5.53 19.35 -25.39
N ARG A 367 4.36 19.96 -25.22
CA ARG A 367 3.05 19.46 -25.69
C ARG A 367 2.90 19.41 -27.21
N THR A 368 3.78 20.08 -27.95
CA THR A 368 3.82 19.99 -29.41
C THR A 368 4.71 18.82 -29.85
N LEU A 369 5.77 18.52 -29.09
CA LEU A 369 6.71 17.43 -29.36
C LEU A 369 6.28 16.08 -28.75
N MET A 370 5.31 16.10 -27.85
CA MET A 370 4.72 14.96 -27.16
C MET A 370 3.19 15.10 -27.19
N ASP A 371 2.45 14.04 -26.90
CA ASP A 371 1.00 14.16 -26.75
C ASP A 371 0.66 15.07 -25.57
N ASN A 372 -0.34 15.94 -25.74
CA ASN A 372 -0.72 16.95 -24.75
C ASN A 372 -1.01 16.33 -23.37
N GLU A 373 -1.65 15.16 -23.35
CA GLU A 373 -2.02 14.43 -22.13
C GLU A 373 -0.79 13.87 -21.37
N ARG A 374 0.34 13.69 -22.05
CA ARG A 374 1.58 13.18 -21.46
C ARG A 374 2.45 14.27 -20.83
N VAL A 375 2.09 15.55 -20.97
CA VAL A 375 2.84 16.67 -20.38
C VAL A 375 2.05 17.28 -19.23
N GLN A 376 2.49 16.92 -18.03
CA GLN A 376 1.94 17.37 -16.75
C GLN A 376 2.69 18.60 -16.24
N ASP A 377 1.97 19.49 -15.57
CA ASP A 377 2.48 20.72 -15.00
C ASP A 377 2.37 20.71 -13.46
N GLY A 378 3.36 21.31 -12.80
CA GLY A 378 3.24 21.75 -11.41
C GLY A 378 2.36 23.00 -11.28
N GLN A 379 2.24 23.51 -10.05
CA GLN A 379 1.64 24.83 -9.83
C GLN A 379 2.75 25.86 -9.73
N PHE A 380 2.87 26.72 -10.74
CA PHE A 380 3.92 27.75 -10.79
C PHE A 380 3.87 28.66 -9.55
N GLY A 381 5.01 28.83 -8.88
CA GLY A 381 5.14 29.68 -7.70
C GLY A 381 4.42 29.19 -6.43
N ALA A 382 3.76 28.04 -6.46
CA ALA A 382 3.12 27.47 -5.29
C ALA A 382 4.14 26.77 -4.38
N MET A 383 3.89 26.80 -3.07
CA MET A 383 4.61 25.95 -2.12
C MET A 383 4.22 24.49 -2.38
N MET A 384 5.18 23.70 -2.86
CA MET A 384 4.97 22.31 -3.25
C MET A 384 5.96 21.38 -2.55
N ASP A 385 5.43 20.26 -2.06
CA ASP A 385 6.27 19.15 -1.61
C ASP A 385 6.46 18.16 -2.75
N VAL A 386 7.67 18.15 -3.30
CA VAL A 386 8.03 17.35 -4.47
C VAL A 386 8.79 16.10 -4.02
N GLY A 387 8.13 14.94 -4.06
CA GLY A 387 8.80 13.65 -3.86
C GLY A 387 9.40 13.13 -5.16
N LEU A 388 10.73 13.03 -5.26
CA LEU A 388 11.45 12.50 -6.40
C LEU A 388 12.02 11.12 -6.05
N ILE A 389 11.65 10.09 -6.81
CA ILE A 389 12.20 8.73 -6.66
C ILE A 389 13.14 8.48 -7.82
N ASN A 390 14.44 8.46 -7.52
CA ASN A 390 15.50 8.17 -8.48
C ASN A 390 15.73 6.66 -8.57
N ASP A 391 15.18 6.03 -9.61
CA ASP A 391 15.38 4.62 -9.94
C ASP A 391 16.52 4.42 -10.97
N GLY A 392 17.78 4.50 -10.53
CA GLY A 392 18.95 4.22 -11.38
C GLY A 392 20.18 5.06 -11.02
N PRO A 393 21.38 4.75 -11.55
CA PRO A 393 22.64 5.41 -11.18
C PRO A 393 22.89 6.74 -11.93
N VAL A 394 21.90 7.26 -12.66
CA VAL A 394 22.10 8.35 -13.62
C VAL A 394 21.17 9.51 -13.33
N THR A 395 21.77 10.67 -13.05
CA THR A 395 21.13 11.98 -13.07
C THR A 395 21.80 12.79 -14.17
N LEU A 396 21.01 13.41 -15.06
CA LEU A 396 21.51 14.27 -16.11
C LEU A 396 21.05 15.70 -15.87
N ILE A 397 21.98 16.63 -16.02
CA ILE A 397 21.71 18.06 -16.09
C ILE A 397 21.82 18.45 -17.55
N VAL A 398 20.82 19.14 -18.08
CA VAL A 398 20.83 19.62 -19.46
C VAL A 398 20.89 21.14 -19.43
N ASP A 399 22.00 21.69 -19.89
CA ASP A 399 22.21 23.12 -20.03
C ASP A 399 22.10 23.52 -21.53
N SER A 400 21.36 24.59 -21.82
CA SER A 400 21.24 25.20 -23.15
C SER A 400 22.47 26.02 -23.56
N LYS A 401 23.31 26.42 -22.60
CA LYS A 401 24.56 27.16 -22.83
C LYS A 401 25.75 26.25 -23.10
N GLU A 402 25.69 24.98 -22.71
CA GLU A 402 26.69 23.93 -23.01
C GLU A 402 26.44 23.24 -24.36
N LYS A 403 25.91 23.97 -25.36
CA LYS A 403 25.59 23.44 -26.70
C LYS A 403 26.78 22.87 -27.45
#